data_AF-A0A9E2F2E3-F1
#
_entry.id   AF-A0A9E2F2E3-F1
#
_cell.length_a   1.000
_cell.length_b   1.000
_cell.length_c   1.000
_cell.angle_alpha   90.00
_cell.angle_beta   90.00
_cell.angle_gamma   90.00
#
_symmetry.space_group_name_H-M   'P 1'
#
loop_
_entity.id
_entity.type
_entity.pdbx_description
1 polymer ?
#
loop_
_entity_poly.entity_id
_entity_poly.type
_entity_poly.pdbx_seq_one_letter_code
_entity_poly.pdbx_strand_id
1 'polypeptide(L)'
;MRTEEEKILKTNIVVVFGNKEYEIKPLVIKESREWRDKFTKVLGSLPQYTSITTETPDRFQEAISAMMMILPEKLIDLVFDYAPELNRKEIEMVATDAEMARAFEQIVEVSFPLVKSLVGVMGKLSA
;
A
#
# COMPACT_ATOMS: atom_id res chain seq x y z
N MET A 1 -29.85 -6.52 -12.92
CA MET A 1 -28.78 -6.15 -13.88
C MET A 1 -27.86 -5.20 -13.12
N ARG A 2 -26.66 -5.65 -12.74
CA ARG A 2 -25.74 -4.89 -11.88
C ARG A 2 -25.04 -3.83 -12.72
N THR A 3 -25.05 -2.58 -12.28
CA THR A 3 -24.44 -1.44 -12.98
C THR A 3 -22.92 -1.51 -12.84
N GLU A 4 -22.23 -1.17 -13.91
CA GLU A 4 -20.77 -1.23 -14.07
C GLU A 4 -19.99 -0.47 -12.97
N GLU A 5 -20.64 0.45 -12.25
CA GLU A 5 -20.06 1.22 -11.14
C GLU A 5 -19.80 0.38 -9.87
N GLU A 6 -20.54 -0.70 -9.62
CA GLU A 6 -20.25 -1.62 -8.50
C GLU A 6 -19.00 -2.49 -8.73
N LYS A 7 -18.51 -2.61 -9.99
CA LYS A 7 -17.25 -3.29 -10.31
C LYS A 7 -16.01 -2.46 -10.00
N ILE A 8 -16.15 -1.15 -9.77
CA ILE A 8 -15.01 -0.21 -9.75
C ILE A 8 -14.17 -0.30 -8.45
N LEU A 9 -14.66 -0.91 -7.36
CA LEU A 9 -14.03 -0.80 -6.03
C LEU A 9 -13.83 -2.11 -5.25
N LYS A 10 -14.00 -3.28 -5.87
CA LYS A 10 -13.85 -4.60 -5.19
C LYS A 10 -12.94 -5.59 -5.92
N THR A 11 -12.10 -5.13 -6.83
CA THR A 11 -11.13 -6.03 -7.48
C THR A 11 -10.10 -6.45 -6.43
N ASN A 12 -9.94 -7.76 -6.24
CA ASN A 12 -8.90 -8.29 -5.36
C ASN A 12 -7.53 -7.85 -5.86
N ILE A 13 -6.62 -7.52 -4.94
CA ILE A 13 -5.23 -7.29 -5.24
C ILE A 13 -4.59 -8.67 -5.45
N VAL A 14 -4.05 -8.92 -6.64
CA VAL A 14 -3.37 -10.18 -6.95
C VAL A 14 -1.87 -9.99 -6.79
N VAL A 15 -1.28 -10.76 -5.88
CA VAL A 15 0.16 -10.72 -5.59
C VAL A 15 0.78 -12.08 -5.82
N VAL A 16 2.07 -12.10 -6.15
CA VAL A 16 2.84 -13.34 -6.36
C VAL A 16 3.94 -13.41 -5.32
N PHE A 17 4.01 -14.53 -4.61
CA PHE A 17 5.10 -14.85 -3.69
C PHE A 17 5.64 -16.24 -4.01
N GLY A 18 6.94 -16.37 -4.29
CA GLY A 18 7.56 -17.67 -4.54
C GLY A 18 6.91 -18.45 -5.69
N ASN A 19 6.50 -17.75 -6.76
CA ASN A 19 5.75 -18.29 -7.92
C ASN A 19 4.32 -18.78 -7.63
N LYS A 20 3.72 -18.39 -6.51
CA LYS A 20 2.31 -18.68 -6.19
C LYS A 20 1.51 -17.39 -6.11
N GLU A 21 0.32 -17.41 -6.73
CA GLU A 21 -0.62 -16.29 -6.68
C GLU A 21 -1.44 -16.31 -5.39
N TYR A 22 -1.65 -15.12 -4.83
CA TYR A 22 -2.48 -14.87 -3.67
C TYR A 22 -3.43 -13.71 -3.97
N GLU A 23 -4.66 -13.83 -3.49
CA GLU A 23 -5.66 -12.77 -3.60
C GLU A 23 -5.82 -12.08 -2.24
N ILE A 24 -5.60 -10.77 -2.23
CA ILE A 24 -5.80 -9.90 -1.07
C ILE A 24 -7.06 -9.08 -1.32
N LYS A 25 -8.01 -9.12 -0.37
CA LYS A 25 -9.26 -8.36 -0.50
C LYS A 25 -9.05 -6.90 -0.09
N PRO A 26 -9.62 -5.92 -0.82
CA PRO A 26 -9.63 -4.54 -0.37
C PRO A 26 -10.31 -4.41 0.99
N LEU A 27 -9.68 -3.68 1.91
CA LEU A 27 -10.25 -3.42 3.24
C LEU A 27 -11.49 -2.54 3.15
N VAL A 28 -12.46 -2.77 4.05
CA VAL A 28 -13.57 -1.82 4.21
C VAL A 28 -13.08 -0.52 4.87
N ILE A 29 -13.84 0.57 4.76
CA ILE A 29 -13.42 1.92 5.18
C ILE A 29 -12.84 1.95 6.60
N LYS A 30 -13.44 1.21 7.54
CA LYS A 30 -12.98 1.16 8.94
C LYS A 30 -11.60 0.52 9.06
N GLU A 31 -11.44 -0.71 8.57
CA GLU A 31 -10.17 -1.45 8.59
C GLU A 31 -9.08 -0.69 7.82
N SER A 32 -9.44 -0.12 6.67
CA SER A 32 -8.54 0.70 5.86
C SER A 32 -8.05 1.94 6.62
N ARG A 33 -8.90 2.58 7.44
CA ARG A 33 -8.49 3.70 8.30
C ARG A 33 -7.50 3.23 9.37
N GLU A 34 -7.82 2.15 10.07
CA GLU A 34 -6.96 1.59 11.11
C GLU A 34 -5.58 1.19 10.56
N TRP A 35 -5.55 0.59 9.36
CA TRP A 35 -4.32 0.28 8.67
C TRP A 35 -3.52 1.54 8.27
N ARG A 36 -4.17 2.58 7.73
CA ARG A 36 -3.51 3.85 7.41
C ARG A 36 -2.92 4.53 8.65
N ASP A 37 -3.57 4.44 9.80
CA ASP A 37 -3.06 4.96 11.06
C ASP A 37 -1.78 4.23 11.50
N LYS A 38 -1.66 2.92 11.22
CA LYS A 38 -0.42 2.17 11.44
C LYS A 38 0.66 2.58 10.44
N PHE A 39 0.33 2.66 9.16
CA PHE A 39 1.24 3.10 8.11
C PHE A 39 1.84 4.49 8.43
N THR A 40 1.03 5.46 8.82
CA THR A 40 1.51 6.82 9.16
C THR A 40 2.41 6.83 10.40
N LYS A 41 2.18 5.97 11.39
CA LYS A 41 3.10 5.80 12.55
C LYS A 41 4.45 5.24 12.13
N VAL A 42 4.48 4.25 11.23
CA VAL A 42 5.74 3.70 10.69
C VAL A 42 6.47 4.80 9.91
N LEU A 43 5.77 5.54 9.06
CA LEU A 43 6.36 6.63 8.29
C LEU A 43 6.90 7.74 9.19
N GLY A 44 6.15 8.13 10.23
CA GLY A 44 6.54 9.15 11.20
C GLY A 44 7.72 8.75 12.09
N SER A 45 8.07 7.46 12.15
CA SER A 45 9.28 7.01 12.84
C SER A 45 10.58 7.34 12.10
N LEU A 46 10.49 7.79 10.84
CA LEU A 46 11.62 8.23 10.03
C LEU A 46 11.76 9.76 10.12
N PRO A 47 12.76 10.28 10.87
CA PRO A 47 12.88 11.72 11.16
C PRO A 47 12.90 12.59 9.90
N GLN A 48 13.57 12.12 8.84
CA GLN A 48 13.66 12.82 7.56
C GLN A 48 12.34 12.90 6.77
N TYR A 49 11.30 12.17 7.17
CA TYR A 49 10.01 12.08 6.46
C TYR A 49 8.81 12.54 7.30
N THR A 50 9.05 13.06 8.50
CA THR A 50 8.01 13.60 9.42
C THR A 50 7.21 14.78 8.86
N SER A 51 7.72 15.42 7.80
CA SER A 51 7.08 16.56 7.11
C SER A 51 6.42 16.19 5.78
N ILE A 52 6.38 14.91 5.41
CA ILE A 52 5.75 14.46 4.16
C ILE A 52 4.23 14.45 4.35
N THR A 53 3.58 15.42 3.71
CA THR A 53 2.13 15.43 3.54
C THR A 53 1.76 14.71 2.25
N THR A 54 0.52 14.22 2.16
CA THR A 54 -0.06 13.63 0.93
C THR A 54 -0.18 14.63 -0.24
N GLU A 55 0.27 15.87 -0.05
CA GLU A 55 0.17 16.97 -1.01
C GLU A 55 1.40 17.07 -1.93
N THR A 56 2.47 16.31 -1.67
CA THR A 56 3.66 16.21 -2.53
C THR A 56 3.89 14.77 -2.99
N PRO A 57 3.35 14.39 -4.16
CA PRO A 57 3.38 13.00 -4.65
C PRO A 57 4.79 12.43 -4.81
N ASP A 58 5.73 13.24 -5.29
CA ASP A 58 7.12 12.81 -5.49
C ASP A 58 7.79 12.49 -4.15
N ARG A 59 7.54 13.32 -3.12
CA ARG A 59 8.04 13.06 -1.77
C ARG A 59 7.38 11.85 -1.14
N PHE A 60 6.09 11.64 -1.39
CA PHE A 60 5.41 10.44 -0.91
C PHE A 60 6.09 9.18 -1.46
N GLN A 61 6.42 9.15 -2.76
CA GLN A 61 7.12 8.02 -3.37
C GLN A 61 8.53 7.83 -2.80
N GLU A 62 9.31 8.91 -2.62
CA GLU A 62 10.62 8.87 -1.97
C GLU A 62 10.55 8.31 -0.53
N ALA A 63 9.51 8.66 0.22
CA ALA A 63 9.29 8.18 1.58
C ALA A 63 9.02 6.68 1.62
N ILE A 64 8.21 6.17 0.70
CA ILE A 64 7.94 4.73 0.56
C ILE A 64 9.24 4.00 0.21
N SER A 65 10.01 4.48 -0.77
CA SER A 65 11.29 3.89 -1.14
C SER A 65 12.29 3.88 0.02
N ALA A 66 12.35 4.94 0.80
CA ALA A 66 13.22 4.99 1.96
C ALA A 66 12.76 4.10 3.11
N MET A 67 11.44 3.96 3.31
CA MET A 67 10.89 3.00 4.27
C MET A 67 11.27 1.57 3.89
N MET A 68 11.29 1.23 2.60
CA MET A 68 11.77 -0.08 2.12
C MET A 68 13.24 -0.33 2.49
N MET A 69 14.08 0.70 2.37
CA MET A 69 15.51 0.57 2.65
C MET A 69 15.84 0.55 4.15
N ILE A 70 15.10 1.33 4.95
CA ILE A 70 15.43 1.56 6.36
C ILE A 70 14.67 0.61 7.28
N LEU A 71 13.42 0.26 6.93
CA LEU A 71 12.50 -0.50 7.76
C LEU A 71 11.85 -1.67 7.01
N PRO A 72 12.63 -2.59 6.38
CA PRO A 72 12.09 -3.70 5.60
C PRO A 72 11.14 -4.59 6.43
N GLU A 73 11.50 -4.89 7.68
CA GLU A 73 10.66 -5.66 8.61
C GLU A 73 9.29 -5.00 8.86
N LYS A 74 9.24 -3.66 8.95
CA LYS A 74 7.97 -2.95 9.18
C LYS A 74 7.10 -2.91 7.94
N LEU A 75 7.69 -2.92 6.76
CA LEU A 75 6.93 -3.08 5.53
C LEU A 75 6.29 -4.47 5.47
N ILE A 76 7.04 -5.52 5.78
CA ILE A 76 6.52 -6.89 5.86
C ILE A 76 5.35 -6.95 6.86
N ASP A 77 5.53 -6.39 8.06
CA ASP A 77 4.46 -6.29 9.06
C ASP A 77 3.22 -5.57 8.49
N LEU A 78 3.39 -4.47 7.75
CA LEU A 78 2.28 -3.72 7.15
C LEU A 78 1.52 -4.51 6.07
N VAL A 79 2.20 -5.35 5.30
CA VAL A 79 1.55 -6.24 4.31
C VAL A 79 0.67 -7.26 5.02
N PHE A 80 1.19 -7.93 6.05
CA PHE A 80 0.41 -8.92 6.81
C PHE A 80 -0.67 -8.31 7.70
N ASP A 81 -0.47 -7.07 8.17
CA ASP A 81 -1.51 -6.31 8.86
C ASP A 81 -2.67 -5.94 7.93
N TYR A 82 -2.39 -5.74 6.63
CA TYR A 82 -3.43 -5.50 5.63
C TYR A 82 -4.16 -6.78 5.24
N ALA A 83 -3.43 -7.89 5.14
CA ALA A 83 -3.92 -9.17 4.66
C ALA A 83 -3.64 -10.30 5.69
N PRO A 84 -4.34 -10.29 6.84
CA PRO A 84 -4.08 -11.24 7.95
C PRO A 84 -4.39 -12.70 7.59
N GLU A 85 -5.11 -12.94 6.50
CA GLU A 85 -5.40 -14.27 5.96
C GLU A 85 -4.20 -14.92 5.26
N LEU A 86 -3.18 -14.15 4.91
CA LEU A 86 -1.99 -14.69 4.25
C LEU A 86 -1.17 -15.54 5.22
N ASN A 87 -0.65 -16.67 4.72
CA ASN A 87 0.22 -17.54 5.50
C ASN A 87 1.63 -16.92 5.61
N ARG A 88 1.83 -16.05 6.61
CA ARG A 88 3.08 -15.33 6.85
C ARG A 88 4.31 -16.23 6.84
N LYS A 89 4.25 -17.35 7.56
CA LYS A 89 5.38 -18.30 7.67
C LYS A 89 5.75 -18.90 6.32
N GLU A 90 4.77 -19.30 5.52
CA GLU A 90 5.02 -19.84 4.18
C GLU A 90 5.63 -18.79 3.26
N ILE A 91 5.05 -17.60 3.23
CA ILE A 91 5.47 -16.50 2.35
C ILE A 91 6.88 -16.03 2.71
N GLU A 92 7.21 -15.80 3.98
CA GLU A 92 8.55 -15.36 4.39
C GLU A 92 9.67 -16.37 4.06
N MET A 93 9.35 -17.65 3.87
CA MET A 93 10.35 -18.66 3.47
C MET A 93 10.65 -18.67 1.96
N VAL A 94 9.74 -18.18 1.13
CA VAL A 94 9.81 -18.35 -0.34
C VAL A 94 9.79 -17.02 -1.10
N ALA A 95 9.29 -15.96 -0.48
CA ALA A 95 9.17 -14.66 -1.10
C ALA A 95 10.51 -13.93 -1.12
N THR A 96 10.73 -13.19 -2.19
CA THR A 96 11.83 -12.23 -2.28
C THR A 96 11.39 -10.86 -1.77
N ASP A 97 12.35 -10.03 -1.37
CA ASP A 97 12.09 -8.63 -0.98
C ASP A 97 11.38 -7.85 -2.11
N ALA A 98 11.70 -8.16 -3.37
CA ALA A 98 11.08 -7.53 -4.53
C ALA A 98 9.58 -7.87 -4.66
N GLU A 99 9.21 -9.14 -4.41
CA GLU A 99 7.81 -9.56 -4.38
C GLU A 99 7.05 -8.88 -3.23
N MET A 100 7.69 -8.76 -2.05
CA MET A 100 7.11 -8.07 -0.90
C MET A 100 6.89 -6.56 -1.15
N ALA A 101 7.91 -5.89 -1.70
CA ALA A 101 7.81 -4.50 -2.12
C ALA A 101 6.66 -4.31 -3.12
N ARG A 102 6.55 -5.20 -4.10
CA ARG A 102 5.50 -5.14 -5.11
C ARG A 102 4.11 -5.35 -4.52
N ALA A 103 3.94 -6.28 -3.57
CA ALA A 103 2.68 -6.47 -2.86
C ALA A 103 2.28 -5.22 -2.08
N PHE A 104 3.24 -4.62 -1.38
CA PHE A 104 3.04 -3.40 -0.62
C PHE A 104 2.63 -2.21 -1.49
N GLU A 105 3.28 -2.00 -2.63
CA GLU A 105 2.92 -0.95 -3.61
C GLU A 105 1.45 -1.05 -4.02
N GLN A 106 0.97 -2.25 -4.34
CA GLN A 106 -0.42 -2.48 -4.74
C GLN A 106 -1.40 -2.20 -3.60
N ILE A 107 -1.04 -2.56 -2.37
CA ILE A 107 -1.82 -2.24 -1.17
C ILE A 107 -1.92 -0.72 -0.96
N VAL A 108 -0.81 0.01 -1.09
CA VAL A 108 -0.76 1.47 -0.96
C VAL A 108 -1.63 2.14 -2.02
N GLU A 109 -1.55 1.68 -3.27
CA GLU A 109 -2.37 2.18 -4.37
C GLU A 109 -3.87 2.10 -4.10
N VAL A 110 -4.34 0.97 -3.56
CA VAL A 110 -5.75 0.78 -3.20
C VAL A 110 -6.12 1.53 -1.91
N SER A 111 -5.18 1.68 -0.98
CA SER A 111 -5.42 2.30 0.33
C SER A 111 -5.44 3.83 0.30
N PHE A 112 -4.82 4.44 -0.71
CA PHE A 112 -4.71 5.90 -0.87
C PHE A 112 -5.20 6.37 -2.27
N PRO A 113 -6.43 6.04 -2.68
CA PRO A 113 -6.95 6.38 -4.02
C PRO A 113 -7.01 7.89 -4.24
N LEU A 114 -7.22 8.64 -3.15
CA LEU A 114 -7.31 10.10 -3.19
C LEU A 114 -5.96 10.76 -3.52
N VAL A 115 -4.83 10.20 -3.10
CA VAL A 115 -3.50 10.73 -3.44
C VAL A 115 -3.35 10.75 -4.96
N LYS A 116 -3.64 9.62 -5.63
CA LYS A 116 -3.64 9.55 -7.11
C LYS A 116 -4.60 10.55 -7.75
N SER A 117 -5.80 10.69 -7.20
CA SER A 117 -6.80 11.63 -7.75
C SER A 117 -6.40 13.10 -7.57
N LEU A 118 -5.77 13.46 -6.45
CA LEU A 118 -5.35 14.82 -6.15
C LEU A 118 -4.15 15.25 -7.01
N VAL A 119 -3.20 14.35 -7.27
CA VAL A 119 -2.11 14.59 -8.26
C VAL A 119 -2.70 14.88 -9.63
N GLY A 120 -3.64 14.04 -10.07
CA GLY A 120 -4.25 14.15 -11.39
C GLY A 120 -5.10 15.42 -11.57
N VAL A 121 -5.74 15.91 -10.50
CA VAL A 121 -6.49 17.18 -10.53
C VAL A 121 -5.55 18.38 -10.47
N MET A 122 -4.53 18.38 -9.60
CA MET A 122 -3.58 19.48 -9.51
C MET A 122 -2.73 19.62 -10.78
N GLY A 123 -2.32 18.52 -11.42
CA GLY A 123 -1.61 18.55 -12.70
C GLY A 123 -2.45 19.14 -13.85
N LYS A 124 -3.77 19.02 -13.81
CA LYS A 124 -4.70 19.61 -14.80
C LYS A 124 -4.98 21.09 -14.57
N LEU A 125 -4.88 21.57 -13.33
CA LEU A 125 -5.06 22.98 -12.98
C LEU A 125 -3.78 23.82 -13.17
N SER A 126 -2.64 23.15 -13.31
CA SER A 126 -1.32 23.77 -13.53
C SER A 126 -0.89 23.80 -15.01
N ALA A 127 -1.76 23.30 -15.91
CA ALA A 127 -1.53 23.19 -17.35
C ALA A 127 -2.33 24.24 -18.13
#